data_AF-A0A2D8UNX9-F1
#
_entry.id   AF-A0A2D8UNX9-F1
#
_cell.length_a   1.000
_cell.length_b   1.000
_cell.length_c   1.000
_cell.angle_alpha   90.00
_cell.angle_beta   90.00
_cell.angle_gamma   90.00
#
_symmetry.space_group_name_H-M   'P 1'
#
loop_
_entity.id
_entity.type
_entity.pdbx_description
1 polymer ?
#
loop_
_entity_poly.entity_id
_entity_poly.type
_entity_poly.pdbx_seq_one_letter_code
_entity_poly.pdbx_strand_id
1 'polypeptide(L)' 'MKDFFEFIEYIFVDILFKPLDWLRELQLDSWAAANALNWIFIIIGIIAFCYWLKQLRGFADEEHKRQEKYFGKYWN' A
#
# COMPACT_ATOMS: atom_id res chain seq x y z
N MET A 1 30.38 29.26 16.72
CA MET A 1 30.15 28.12 15.79
C MET A 1 29.53 26.91 16.50
N LYS A 2 29.92 26.59 17.75
CA LYS A 2 29.35 25.47 18.52
C LYS A 2 27.82 25.53 18.64
N ASP A 3 27.29 26.70 19.00
CA ASP A 3 25.86 26.94 19.20
C ASP A 3 24.99 26.63 17.96
N PHE A 4 25.54 26.86 16.76
CA PHE A 4 24.85 26.54 15.50
C PHE A 4 24.67 25.03 15.32
N PHE A 5 25.69 24.24 15.67
CA PHE A 5 25.62 22.78 15.58
C PHE A 5 24.77 22.17 16.71
N GLU A 6 24.81 22.72 17.92
CA GLU A 6 23.93 22.30 19.03
C GLU A 6 22.45 22.58 18.71
N PHE A 7 22.15 23.68 18.03
CA PHE A 7 20.80 23.96 17.58
C PHE A 7 20.31 22.94 16.54
N ILE A 8 21.17 22.52 15.61
CA ILE A 8 20.86 21.45 14.66
C ILE A 8 20.62 20.13 15.41
N GLU A 9 21.49 19.77 16.35
CA GLU A 9 21.34 18.57 17.17
C GLU A 9 19.99 18.55 17.88
N TYR A 10 19.61 19.64 18.55
CA TYR A 10 18.33 19.78 19.23
C TYR A 10 17.13 19.54 18.29
N ILE A 11 17.13 20.13 17.08
CA ILE A 11 16.03 19.93 16.14
C ILE A 11 15.95 18.47 15.69
N PHE A 12 17.07 17.85 15.38
CA PHE A 12 17.05 16.50 14.82
C PHE A 12 16.83 15.43 15.89
N VAL A 13 17.61 15.44 16.95
CA VAL A 13 17.58 14.40 17.98
C VAL A 13 16.36 14.55 18.87
N ASP A 14 16.15 15.73 19.45
CA ASP A 14 15.13 15.90 20.49
C ASP A 14 13.72 16.15 19.93
N ILE A 15 13.61 16.62 18.67
CA ILE A 15 12.32 16.91 18.04
C ILE A 15 12.01 15.92 16.91
N LEU A 16 12.78 15.92 15.81
CA LEU A 16 12.42 15.19 14.60
C LEU A 16 12.57 13.67 14.72
N PHE A 17 13.55 13.18 15.50
CA PHE A 17 13.81 11.76 15.65
C PHE A 17 13.05 11.11 16.80
N LYS A 18 12.41 11.91 17.67
CA LYS A 18 11.58 11.40 18.77
C LYS A 18 10.52 10.37 18.33
N PRO A 19 9.80 10.54 17.21
CA PRO A 19 8.90 9.51 16.70
C PRO A 19 9.62 8.22 16.24
N LEU A 20 10.84 8.34 15.72
CA LEU A 20 11.66 7.20 15.30
C LEU A 20 12.23 6.44 16.49
N ASP A 21 12.60 7.13 17.57
CA ASP A 21 12.98 6.51 18.84
C ASP A 21 11.81 5.75 19.44
N TRP A 22 10.62 6.37 19.47
CA TRP A 22 9.39 5.70 19.91
C TRP A 22 9.07 4.45 19.07
N LEU A 23 9.23 4.51 17.75
CA LEU A 23 9.02 3.36 16.88
C LEU A 23 10.03 2.23 17.16
N ARG A 24 11.28 2.58 17.47
CA ARG A 24 12.34 1.62 17.84
C ARG A 24 12.03 0.92 19.16
N GLU A 25 11.56 1.66 20.16
CA GLU A 25 11.12 1.08 21.44
C GLU A 25 9.91 0.17 21.23
N LEU A 26 8.91 0.63 20.47
CA LEU A 26 7.73 -0.17 20.13
C LEU A 26 8.09 -1.47 19.40
N GLN A 27 9.14 -1.46 18.57
CA GLN A 27 9.61 -2.66 17.89
C GLN A 27 10.13 -3.72 18.86
N LEU A 28 10.77 -3.32 19.96
CA LEU A 28 11.28 -4.24 20.98
C LEU A 28 10.13 -4.89 21.76
N ASP A 29 9.03 -4.16 21.99
CA ASP A 29 7.86 -4.67 22.70
C ASP A 29 6.92 -5.47 21.80
N SER A 30 6.70 -5.01 20.57
CA SER A 30 5.80 -5.63 19.61
C SER A 30 6.20 -5.33 18.17
N TRP A 31 6.85 -6.31 17.56
CA TRP A 31 7.19 -6.28 16.14
C TRP A 31 5.96 -6.06 15.24
N ALA A 32 4.81 -6.66 15.60
CA ALA A 32 3.58 -6.51 14.82
C ALA A 32 3.02 -5.08 14.86
N ALA A 33 3.03 -4.45 16.05
CA ALA A 33 2.55 -3.08 16.22
C ALA A 33 3.46 -2.07 15.53
N ALA A 34 4.79 -2.23 15.64
CA ALA A 34 5.76 -1.39 14.93
C ALA A 34 5.61 -1.45 13.39
N ASN A 35 5.01 -2.52 12.86
CA ASN A 35 4.75 -2.70 11.44
C ASN A 35 3.30 -2.37 11.02
N ALA A 36 2.47 -1.76 11.89
CA ALA A 36 1.04 -1.52 11.60
C ALA A 36 0.78 -0.81 10.26
N LEU A 37 1.60 0.18 9.90
CA LEU A 37 1.50 0.87 8.60
C LEU A 37 1.78 -0.07 7.41
N ASN A 38 2.74 -0.97 7.54
CA ASN A 38 3.04 -1.97 6.50
C ASN A 38 1.84 -2.91 6.30
N TRP A 39 1.21 -3.36 7.41
CA TRP A 39 0.00 -4.17 7.34
C TRP A 39 -1.14 -3.45 6.62
N ILE A 40 -1.36 -2.16 6.91
CA ILE A 40 -2.37 -1.34 6.24
C ILE A 40 -2.10 -1.27 4.73
N PHE A 41 -0.86 -0.99 4.31
CA PHE A 41 -0.53 -0.94 2.89
C PHE A 41 -0.70 -2.28 2.18
N ILE A 42 -0.34 -3.38 2.83
CA ILE A 42 -0.56 -4.73 2.28
C ILE A 42 -2.06 -4.99 2.09
N ILE A 43 -2.89 -4.66 3.07
CA ILE A 43 -4.35 -4.84 2.99
C ILE A 43 -4.93 -4.01 1.84
N ILE A 44 -4.54 -2.74 1.72
CA ILE A 44 -4.97 -1.87 0.62
C ILE A 44 -4.55 -2.46 -0.72
N GLY A 45 -3.30 -2.93 -0.83
CA GLY A 45 -2.78 -3.57 -2.04
C GLY A 45 -3.57 -4.82 -2.44
N ILE A 46 -3.90 -5.69 -1.47
CA ILE A 46 -4.70 -6.89 -1.72
C ILE A 46 -6.12 -6.52 -2.19
N ILE A 47 -6.76 -5.54 -1.56
CA ILE A 47 -8.11 -5.10 -1.96
C ILE A 47 -8.08 -4.54 -3.39
N ALA A 48 -7.12 -3.68 -3.70
CA ALA A 48 -6.95 -3.11 -5.04
C ALA A 48 -6.68 -4.21 -6.08
N PHE A 49 -5.83 -5.18 -5.75
CA PHE A 49 -5.52 -6.32 -6.62
C PHE A 49 -6.75 -7.20 -6.89
N CYS A 50 -7.50 -7.56 -5.85
CA CYS A 50 -8.76 -8.31 -5.98
C CYS A 50 -9.81 -7.56 -6.80
N TYR A 51 -9.93 -6.25 -6.60
CA TYR A 51 -10.80 -5.40 -7.40
C TYR A 51 -10.41 -5.44 -8.89
N TRP A 52 -9.11 -5.34 -9.19
CA TRP A 52 -8.61 -5.38 -10.56
C TRP A 52 -8.84 -6.74 -11.23
N LEU A 53 -8.59 -7.85 -10.52
CA LEU A 53 -8.90 -9.19 -11.03
C LEU A 53 -10.38 -9.37 -11.37
N LYS A 54 -11.27 -8.81 -10.53
CA LYS A 54 -12.71 -8.83 -10.80
C LYS A 54 -13.06 -8.04 -12.08
N GLN A 55 -12.42 -6.89 -12.31
CA GLN A 55 -12.63 -6.14 -13.56
C GLN A 55 -12.14 -6.92 -14.79
N LEU A 56 -10.95 -7.52 -14.72
CA LEU A 56 -10.40 -8.33 -15.82
C LEU A 56 -11.34 -9.47 -16.21
N ARG A 57 -11.94 -10.15 -15.23
CA ARG A 57 -12.95 -11.18 -15.50
C ARG A 57 -14.18 -10.62 -16.22
N GLY A 58 -14.65 -9.45 -15.80
CA GLY A 58 -15.76 -8.76 -16.45
C GLY A 58 -15.49 -8.49 -17.94
N PHE A 59 -14.29 -7.99 -18.27
CA PHE A 59 -13.91 -7.75 -19.66
C PHE A 59 -13.81 -9.03 -20.49
N ALA A 60 -13.29 -10.12 -19.91
CA ALA A 60 -13.23 -11.42 -20.57
C ALA A 60 -14.64 -11.98 -20.89
N ASP A 61 -15.57 -11.87 -19.94
CA ASP A 61 -16.96 -12.31 -20.12
C ASP A 61 -17.66 -11.48 -21.22
N GLU A 62 -17.43 -10.17 -21.26
CA GLU A 62 -17.96 -9.28 -22.31
C GLU A 62 -17.38 -9.59 -23.69
N GLU A 63 -16.09 -9.89 -23.78
CA GLU A 63 -15.45 -10.32 -25.02
C GLU A 63 -16.06 -11.62 -25.56
N HIS A 64 -16.23 -12.63 -24.69
CA HIS A 64 -16.85 -13.90 -25.06
C HIS A 64 -18.27 -13.70 -25.62
N LYS A 65 -19.11 -12.90 -24.94
CA LYS A 65 -20.47 -12.58 -25.40
C LYS A 65 -20.49 -11.87 -26.75
N ARG A 66 -19.51 -10.98 -27.01
CA ARG A 66 -19.40 -10.32 -28.32
C ARG A 66 -19.07 -11.33 -29.41
N GLN A 67 -18.11 -12.22 -29.19
CA GLN A 67 -17.71 -13.24 -30.17
C GLN A 67 -18.88 -14.17 -30.51
N GLU A 68 -19.61 -14.67 -29.51
CA GLU A 68 -20.80 -15.52 -29.70
C GLU A 68 -21.88 -14.80 -30.53
N LYS A 69 -22.15 -13.52 -30.22
CA LYS A 69 -23.11 -12.71 -30.97
C LYS A 69 -22.69 -12.51 -32.43
N TYR A 70 -21.40 -12.26 -32.70
CA TYR A 70 -20.91 -12.13 -34.08
C TYR A 70 -21.02 -13.46 -34.83
N PHE A 71 -20.61 -14.56 -34.21
CA PHE A 71 -20.73 -15.88 -34.83
C PHE A 71 -22.18 -16.23 -35.15
N GLY A 72 -23.09 -16.06 -34.19
CA GLY A 72 -24.52 -16.31 -34.39
C GLY A 72 -25.20 -15.37 -35.40
N LYS A 73 -24.63 -14.20 -35.69
CA LYS A 73 -25.15 -13.27 -36.72
C LYS A 73 -24.80 -13.69 -38.14
N TYR A 74 -23.65 -14.33 -38.36
CA TYR A 74 -23.16 -14.68 -39.69
C TYR A 74 -23.36 -16.15 -40.07
N TRP A 75 -23.66 -17.01 -39.10
CA TRP A 75 -23.80 -18.46 -39.29
C TRP A 75 -25.21 -19.01 -39.02
N ASN A 76 -26.20 -18.15 -38.73
CA ASN A 76 -27.64 -18.45 -38.77
C ASN A 76 -28.29 -17.72 -39.94
#